data_AF-A0A1G1P6M8-F1
#
_entry.id   AF-A0A1G1P6M8-F1
#
_cell.length_a   1.000
_cell.length_b   1.000
_cell.length_c   1.000
_cell.angle_alpha   90.00
_cell.angle_beta   90.00
_cell.angle_gamma   90.00
#
_symmetry.space_group_name_H-M   'P 1'
#
loop_
_entity.id
_entity.type
_entity.pdbx_description
1 polymer ?
#
loop_
_entity_poly.entity_id
_entity_poly.type
_entity_poly.pdbx_seq_one_letter_code
_entity_poly.pdbx_strand_id
1 'polypeptide(L)'
;MKPFRNYSLSEYTRVLSLKVPAPGGGSAAAVTAALGAALLSMVANYSFGKTGSRVKERKIKDCLRTSEQLRRRFLALVDLDAKAYLNFVKTRGAAPAKRNAARRKAAEVPMEVCKLCYKAVQLSPKLVLYGNKNLICDVRVALELLVAAFNAARVNVEINR
;
A
#
# COMPACT_ATOMS: atom_id res chain seq x y z
N MET A 1 -17.20 -1.22 14.47
CA MET A 1 -15.82 -0.71 14.54
C MET A 1 -15.55 0.09 13.26
N LYS A 2 -15.05 1.33 13.34
CA LYS A 2 -14.72 2.12 12.14
C LYS A 2 -13.61 1.40 11.33
N PRO A 3 -13.52 1.58 10.00
CA PRO A 3 -12.41 1.04 9.21
C PRO A 3 -11.05 1.54 9.74
N PHE A 4 -10.03 0.68 9.76
CA PHE A 4 -8.67 1.02 10.18
C PHE A 4 -8.07 2.16 9.38
N ARG A 5 -8.40 2.27 8.08
CA ARG A 5 -7.97 3.43 7.26
C ARG A 5 -8.50 4.79 7.74
N ASN A 6 -9.50 4.81 8.61
CA ASN A 6 -10.06 6.02 9.22
C ASN A 6 -9.57 6.23 10.67
N TYR A 7 -8.58 5.47 11.12
CA TYR A 7 -7.91 5.71 12.39
C TYR A 7 -6.88 6.82 12.16
N SER A 8 -6.70 7.67 13.17
CA SER A 8 -5.48 8.47 13.25
C SER A 8 -4.26 7.54 13.31
N LEU A 9 -3.09 8.05 12.94
CA LEU A 9 -1.85 7.27 13.05
C LEU A 9 -1.64 6.75 14.47
N SER A 10 -1.91 7.58 15.49
CA SER A 10 -1.82 7.20 16.90
C SER A 10 -2.80 6.09 17.28
N GLU A 11 -4.05 6.16 16.82
CA GLU A 11 -5.01 5.08 17.05
C GLU A 11 -4.58 3.78 16.36
N TYR A 12 -4.14 3.84 15.10
CA TYR A 12 -3.75 2.66 14.34
C TYR A 12 -2.54 1.97 14.97
N THR A 13 -1.47 2.71 15.30
CA THR A 13 -0.26 2.15 15.90
C THR A 13 -0.53 1.59 17.29
N ARG A 14 -1.39 2.25 18.08
CA ARG A 14 -1.84 1.74 19.37
C ARG A 14 -2.57 0.41 19.21
N VAL A 15 -3.54 0.30 18.30
CA VAL A 15 -4.28 -0.97 18.14
C VAL A 15 -3.39 -2.07 17.54
N LEU A 16 -2.49 -1.74 16.62
CA LEU A 16 -1.51 -2.68 16.07
C LEU A 16 -0.60 -3.29 17.15
N SER A 17 -0.30 -2.56 18.22
CA SER A 17 0.55 -3.05 19.32
C SER A 17 -0.21 -3.86 20.38
N LEU A 18 -1.54 -3.96 20.30
CA LEU A 18 -2.35 -4.70 21.27
C LEU A 18 -2.34 -6.21 20.99
N LYS A 19 -2.68 -7.01 22.01
CA LYS A 19 -2.91 -8.45 21.91
C LYS A 19 -4.26 -8.76 21.24
N VAL A 20 -4.42 -8.33 19.99
CA VAL A 20 -5.62 -8.55 19.16
C VAL A 20 -5.23 -9.21 17.84
N PRO A 21 -6.12 -10.00 17.20
CA PRO A 21 -5.78 -10.71 15.97
C PRO A 21 -5.59 -9.82 14.74
N ALA A 22 -6.12 -8.59 14.74
CA ALA A 22 -5.96 -7.63 13.64
C ALA A 22 -6.06 -6.19 14.16
N PRO A 23 -5.37 -5.21 13.56
CA PRO A 23 -4.54 -5.30 12.36
C PRO A 23 -3.19 -5.98 12.64
N GLY A 24 -2.52 -6.45 11.59
CA GLY A 24 -1.21 -7.14 11.68
C GLY A 24 -0.21 -6.67 10.61
N GLY A 25 0.79 -7.51 10.33
CA GLY A 25 1.89 -7.18 9.41
C GLY A 25 1.44 -6.87 7.97
N GLY A 26 0.46 -7.60 7.43
CA GLY A 26 -0.10 -7.32 6.09
C GLY A 26 -0.78 -5.95 6.00
N SER A 27 -1.61 -5.63 6.99
CA SER A 27 -2.22 -4.31 7.18
C SER A 27 -1.16 -3.21 7.30
N ALA A 28 -0.10 -3.42 8.08
CA ALA A 28 1.00 -2.47 8.21
C ALA A 28 1.75 -2.27 6.87
N ALA A 29 1.99 -3.34 6.11
CA ALA A 29 2.60 -3.24 4.78
C ALA A 29 1.73 -2.39 3.82
N ALA A 30 0.40 -2.55 3.87
CA ALA A 30 -0.54 -1.74 3.10
C ALA A 30 -0.51 -0.25 3.51
N VAL A 31 -0.39 0.07 4.81
CA VAL A 31 -0.20 1.45 5.28
C VAL A 31 1.10 2.04 4.73
N THR A 32 2.22 1.31 4.83
CA THR A 32 3.52 1.76 4.32
C THR A 32 3.46 2.01 2.81
N ALA A 33 2.79 1.14 2.05
CA ALA A 33 2.59 1.34 0.61
C ALA A 33 1.73 2.59 0.31
N ALA A 34 0.70 2.84 1.10
CA ALA A 34 -0.14 4.04 0.98
C ALA A 34 0.67 5.33 1.21
N LEU A 35 1.59 5.34 2.18
CA LEU A 35 2.51 6.46 2.42
C LEU A 35 3.44 6.69 1.23
N GLY A 36 4.05 5.64 0.69
CA GLY A 36 4.88 5.73 -0.51
C GLY A 36 4.10 6.28 -1.72
N ALA A 37 2.89 5.78 -1.97
CA ALA A 37 2.04 6.30 -3.04
C ALA A 37 1.60 7.77 -2.80
N ALA A 38 1.39 8.17 -1.55
CA ALA A 38 1.06 9.55 -1.20
C ALA A 38 2.21 10.52 -1.51
N LEU A 39 3.46 10.13 -1.25
CA LEU A 39 4.63 10.93 -1.64
C LEU A 39 4.74 11.07 -3.15
N LEU A 40 4.50 10.01 -3.93
CA LEU A 40 4.45 10.11 -5.40
C LEU A 40 3.36 11.08 -5.87
N SER A 41 2.17 11.04 -5.25
CA SER A 41 1.10 12.02 -5.53
C SER A 41 1.50 13.44 -5.18
N MET A 42 2.16 13.65 -4.03
CA MET A 42 2.66 14.96 -3.59
C MET A 42 3.64 15.52 -4.63
N VAL A 43 4.65 14.75 -5.02
CA VAL A 43 5.62 15.16 -6.03
C VAL A 43 4.92 15.53 -7.34
N ALA A 44 3.96 14.70 -7.80
CA ALA A 44 3.22 14.98 -9.02
C ALA A 44 2.41 16.29 -8.94
N ASN A 45 1.75 16.56 -7.80
CA ASN A 45 1.03 17.81 -7.57
C ASN A 45 1.96 19.03 -7.60
N TYR A 46 3.09 18.99 -6.90
CA TYR A 46 4.05 20.10 -6.89
C TYR A 46 4.75 20.32 -8.25
N SER A 47 4.67 19.35 -9.15
CA SER A 47 5.23 19.42 -10.51
C SER A 47 4.25 19.94 -11.55
N PHE A 48 2.94 19.81 -11.29
CA PHE A 48 1.90 20.23 -12.22
C PHE A 48 1.92 21.75 -12.42
N GLY A 49 1.71 22.21 -13.66
CA GLY A 49 1.72 23.64 -14.03
C GLY A 49 3.10 24.32 -14.04
N LYS A 50 4.18 23.61 -13.68
CA LYS A 50 5.54 24.18 -13.59
C LYS A 50 6.49 23.74 -14.69
N THR A 51 6.00 23.01 -15.70
CA THR A 51 6.89 22.35 -16.68
C THR A 51 7.09 23.09 -17.98
N GLY A 52 6.25 24.08 -18.29
CA GLY A 52 6.26 24.81 -19.57
C GLY A 52 6.01 23.92 -20.81
N SER A 53 5.60 22.67 -20.64
CA SER A 53 5.46 21.68 -21.72
C SER A 53 4.23 20.81 -21.54
N ARG A 54 3.29 20.91 -22.50
CA ARG A 54 2.06 20.11 -22.52
C ARG A 54 2.33 18.59 -22.45
N VAL A 55 3.41 18.13 -23.07
CA VAL A 55 3.80 16.71 -23.03
C VAL A 55 4.22 16.30 -21.62
N LYS A 56 5.05 17.10 -20.94
CA LYS A 56 5.48 16.84 -19.56
C LYS A 56 4.29 16.90 -18.60
N GLU A 57 3.39 17.86 -18.77
CA GLU A 57 2.17 17.97 -17.97
C GLU A 57 1.28 16.74 -18.08
N ARG A 58 1.09 16.21 -19.30
CA ARG A 58 0.32 14.98 -19.49
C ARG A 58 0.94 13.81 -18.73
N LYS A 59 2.27 13.65 -18.78
CA LYS A 59 2.98 12.59 -18.04
C LYS A 59 2.82 12.74 -16.54
N ILE A 60 2.91 13.96 -16.00
CA ILE A 60 2.73 14.25 -14.57
C ILE A 60 1.28 13.98 -14.15
N LYS A 61 0.30 14.43 -14.95
CA LYS A 61 -1.13 14.18 -14.68
C LYS A 61 -1.46 12.69 -14.67
N ASP A 62 -0.86 11.91 -15.56
CA ASP A 62 -0.99 10.45 -15.55
C ASP A 62 -0.36 9.81 -14.30
N CYS A 63 0.79 10.31 -13.85
CA CYS A 63 1.43 9.86 -12.61
C CYS A 63 0.53 10.17 -11.41
N LEU A 64 0.04 11.41 -11.29
CA LEU A 64 -0.86 11.84 -10.21
C LEU A 64 -2.13 10.99 -10.15
N ARG A 65 -2.78 10.76 -11.30
CA ARG A 65 -3.98 9.91 -11.37
C ARG A 65 -3.67 8.50 -10.88
N THR A 66 -2.54 7.94 -11.31
CA THR A 66 -2.17 6.56 -10.96
C THR A 66 -1.77 6.45 -9.48
N SER A 67 -0.96 7.36 -8.96
CA SER A 67 -0.53 7.35 -7.55
C SER A 67 -1.71 7.56 -6.61
N GLU A 68 -2.69 8.41 -6.95
CA GLU A 68 -3.90 8.59 -6.16
C GLU A 68 -4.80 7.35 -6.15
N GLN A 69 -4.94 6.67 -7.29
CA GLN A 69 -5.66 5.40 -7.37
C GLN A 69 -4.98 4.33 -6.50
N LEU A 70 -3.65 4.24 -6.57
CA LEU A 70 -2.85 3.31 -5.78
C LEU A 70 -2.98 3.62 -4.28
N ARG A 71 -2.80 4.88 -3.87
CA ARG A 71 -2.94 5.32 -2.49
C ARG A 71 -4.29 4.93 -1.88
N ARG A 72 -5.39 5.21 -2.59
CA ARG A 72 -6.74 4.83 -2.15
C ARG A 72 -6.92 3.32 -2.09
N ARG A 73 -6.34 2.58 -3.03
CA ARG A 73 -6.40 1.11 -3.03
C ARG A 73 -5.61 0.51 -1.86
N PHE A 74 -4.39 0.98 -1.61
CA PHE A 74 -3.59 0.55 -0.45
C PHE A 74 -4.33 0.80 0.87
N LEU A 75 -4.96 1.96 1.05
CA LEU A 75 -5.79 2.23 2.22
C LEU A 75 -6.97 1.24 2.36
N ALA A 76 -7.60 0.84 1.26
CA ALA A 76 -8.63 -0.20 1.30
C ALA A 76 -8.04 -1.58 1.68
N LEU A 77 -6.81 -1.88 1.25
CA LEU A 77 -6.14 -3.15 1.57
C LEU A 77 -5.79 -3.29 3.06
N VAL A 78 -5.60 -2.18 3.79
CA VAL A 78 -5.47 -2.18 5.26
C VAL A 78 -6.68 -2.89 5.91
N ASP A 79 -7.89 -2.48 5.53
CA ASP A 79 -9.12 -3.07 6.08
C ASP A 79 -9.36 -4.49 5.57
N LEU A 80 -9.06 -4.74 4.30
CA LEU A 80 -9.27 -6.04 3.67
C LEU A 80 -8.34 -7.10 4.26
N ASP A 81 -7.09 -6.75 4.57
CA ASP A 81 -6.12 -7.65 5.20
C ASP A 81 -6.63 -8.08 6.58
N ALA A 82 -7.01 -7.10 7.41
CA ALA A 82 -7.58 -7.36 8.72
C ALA A 82 -8.83 -8.25 8.64
N LYS A 83 -9.75 -7.96 7.70
CA LYS A 83 -10.95 -8.77 7.48
C LYS A 83 -10.62 -10.19 7.03
N ALA A 84 -9.68 -10.35 6.12
CA ALA A 84 -9.29 -11.67 5.60
C ALA A 84 -8.63 -12.52 6.71
N TYR A 85 -7.77 -11.92 7.53
CA TYR A 85 -7.16 -12.60 8.66
C TYR A 85 -8.19 -12.99 9.74
N LEU A 86 -9.12 -12.09 10.09
CA LEU A 86 -10.20 -12.40 11.04
C LEU A 86 -11.07 -13.56 10.55
N ASN A 87 -11.34 -13.65 9.24
CA ASN A 87 -12.06 -14.79 8.67
C ASN A 87 -11.26 -16.10 8.76
N PHE A 88 -9.94 -16.05 8.53
CA PHE A 88 -9.07 -17.21 8.74
C PHE A 88 -9.06 -17.67 10.20
N VAL A 89 -8.97 -16.76 11.18
CA VAL A 89 -8.99 -17.07 12.61
C VAL A 89 -10.27 -17.83 13.01
N LYS A 90 -11.43 -17.45 12.44
CA LYS A 90 -12.71 -18.16 12.67
C LYS A 90 -12.71 -19.62 12.19
N THR A 91 -11.77 -20.02 11.32
CA THR A 91 -11.66 -21.39 10.80
C THR A 91 -10.72 -22.29 11.59
N ARG A 92 -10.11 -21.82 12.70
CA ARG A 92 -9.16 -22.61 13.50
C ARG A 92 -9.75 -23.92 14.05
N GLY A 93 -11.06 -23.97 14.32
CA GLY A 93 -11.77 -25.20 14.73
C GLY A 93 -12.43 -25.98 13.57
N ALA A 94 -12.31 -25.50 12.33
CA ALA A 94 -12.93 -26.14 11.17
C ALA A 94 -12.06 -27.27 10.59
N ALA A 95 -12.69 -28.12 9.76
CA ALA A 95 -12.02 -29.16 8.98
C ALA A 95 -10.84 -28.60 8.16
N PRO A 96 -9.77 -29.38 7.95
CA PRO A 96 -8.55 -28.92 7.28
C PRO A 96 -8.79 -28.24 5.93
N ALA A 97 -9.70 -28.77 5.11
CA ALA A 97 -10.04 -28.20 3.80
C ALA A 97 -10.55 -26.75 3.91
N LYS A 98 -11.47 -26.49 4.85
CA LYS A 98 -12.05 -25.14 5.07
C LYS A 98 -11.01 -24.17 5.62
N ARG A 99 -10.13 -24.65 6.51
CA ARG A 99 -9.02 -23.85 7.07
C ARG A 99 -7.99 -23.47 6.00
N ASN A 100 -7.60 -24.42 5.15
CA ASN A 100 -6.64 -24.19 4.07
C ASN A 100 -7.20 -23.24 3.01
N ALA A 101 -8.50 -23.35 2.68
CA ALA A 101 -9.16 -22.40 1.79
C ALA A 101 -9.14 -20.96 2.36
N ALA A 102 -9.46 -20.80 3.65
CA ALA A 102 -9.42 -19.50 4.31
C ALA A 102 -8.01 -18.92 4.41
N ARG A 103 -6.99 -19.76 4.67
CA ARG A 103 -5.57 -19.35 4.66
C ARG A 103 -5.15 -18.80 3.29
N ARG A 104 -5.46 -19.54 2.22
CA ARG A 104 -5.17 -19.10 0.85
C ARG A 104 -5.87 -17.78 0.50
N LYS A 105 -7.13 -17.62 0.94
CA LYS A 105 -7.88 -16.36 0.76
C LYS A 105 -7.22 -15.20 1.49
N ALA A 106 -6.68 -15.42 2.69
CA ALA A 106 -5.94 -14.40 3.44
C ALA A 106 -4.65 -13.98 2.74
N ALA A 107 -4.00 -14.87 1.99
CA ALA A 107 -2.79 -14.56 1.21
C ALA A 107 -3.04 -13.67 -0.03
N GLU A 108 -4.30 -13.55 -0.49
CA GLU A 108 -4.63 -12.74 -1.67
C GLU A 108 -4.39 -11.24 -1.44
N VAL A 109 -4.66 -10.74 -0.24
CA VAL A 109 -4.51 -9.31 0.07
C VAL A 109 -3.04 -8.88 0.06
N PRO A 110 -2.12 -9.55 0.78
CA PRO A 110 -0.69 -9.25 0.66
C PRO A 110 -0.14 -9.43 -0.75
N MET A 111 -0.63 -10.43 -1.50
CA MET A 111 -0.25 -10.61 -2.92
C MET A 111 -0.65 -9.39 -3.77
N GLU A 112 -1.82 -8.82 -3.52
CA GLU A 112 -2.25 -7.60 -4.18
C GLU A 112 -1.37 -6.40 -3.79
N VAL A 113 -1.01 -6.26 -2.51
CA VAL A 113 -0.06 -5.21 -2.07
C VAL A 113 1.25 -5.32 -2.85
N CYS A 114 1.84 -6.51 -2.99
CA CYS A 114 3.06 -6.72 -3.78
C CYS A 114 2.91 -6.22 -5.24
N LYS A 115 1.84 -6.64 -5.93
CA LYS A 115 1.57 -6.26 -7.32
C LYS A 115 1.42 -4.75 -7.48
N LEU A 116 0.72 -4.11 -6.56
CA LEU A 116 0.48 -2.67 -6.60
C LEU A 116 1.73 -1.87 -6.22
N CYS A 117 2.57 -2.36 -5.29
CA CYS A 117 3.86 -1.74 -5.00
C CYS A 117 4.76 -1.71 -6.24
N TYR A 118 4.83 -2.82 -6.98
CA TYR A 118 5.56 -2.88 -8.25
C TYR A 118 5.05 -1.81 -9.24
N LYS A 119 3.73 -1.70 -9.42
CA LYS A 119 3.11 -0.67 -10.27
C LYS A 119 3.42 0.76 -9.78
N ALA A 120 3.45 0.98 -8.47
CA ALA A 120 3.76 2.29 -7.88
C ALA A 120 5.21 2.70 -8.14
N VAL A 121 6.16 1.78 -7.98
CA VAL A 121 7.60 2.02 -8.22
C VAL A 121 7.86 2.46 -9.66
N GLN A 122 7.11 1.93 -10.63
CA GLN A 122 7.21 2.31 -12.05
C GLN A 122 6.83 3.78 -12.35
N LEU A 123 6.25 4.51 -11.40
CA LEU A 123 6.00 5.95 -11.54
C LEU A 123 7.25 6.79 -11.29
N SER A 124 8.19 6.29 -10.47
CA SER A 124 9.37 7.02 -10.01
C SER A 124 10.24 7.55 -11.16
N PRO A 125 10.58 6.78 -12.21
CA PRO A 125 11.41 7.29 -13.31
C PRO A 125 10.80 8.50 -14.03
N LYS A 126 9.47 8.50 -14.20
CA LYS A 126 8.75 9.62 -14.82
C LYS A 126 8.77 10.86 -13.94
N LEU A 127 8.60 10.69 -12.63
CA LEU A 127 8.65 11.80 -11.67
C LEU A 127 10.08 12.35 -11.51
N VAL A 128 11.11 11.52 -11.57
CA VAL A 128 12.51 11.97 -11.62
C VAL A 128 12.76 12.77 -12.89
N LEU A 129 12.31 12.29 -14.05
CA LEU A 129 12.61 12.91 -15.33
C LEU A 129 11.84 14.22 -15.53
N TYR A 130 10.53 14.20 -15.29
CA TYR A 130 9.62 15.28 -15.64
C TYR A 130 9.12 16.10 -14.44
N GLY A 131 9.25 15.58 -13.22
CA GLY A 131 8.76 16.24 -12.02
C GLY A 131 9.68 17.35 -11.50
N ASN A 132 9.28 17.93 -10.38
CA ASN A 132 10.00 18.97 -9.66
C ASN A 132 11.32 18.42 -9.10
N LYS A 133 12.44 18.95 -9.59
CA LYS A 133 13.79 18.51 -9.20
C LYS A 133 14.09 18.71 -7.71
N ASN A 134 13.44 19.70 -7.08
CA ASN A 134 13.61 19.98 -5.66
C ASN A 134 12.97 18.89 -4.75
N LEU A 135 12.16 18.00 -5.32
CA LEU A 135 11.48 16.93 -4.58
C LEU A 135 12.01 15.53 -4.95
N ILE A 136 13.23 15.46 -5.48
CA ILE A 136 13.85 14.16 -5.83
C ILE A 136 14.08 13.28 -4.59
N CYS A 137 14.33 13.89 -3.42
CA CYS A 137 14.44 13.14 -2.17
C CYS A 137 13.11 12.49 -1.80
N ASP A 138 11.97 13.17 -1.99
CA ASP A 138 10.63 12.61 -1.73
C ASP A 138 10.32 11.42 -2.65
N VAL A 139 10.76 11.49 -3.92
CA VAL A 139 10.67 10.33 -4.83
C VAL A 139 11.50 9.16 -4.31
N ARG A 140 12.70 9.42 -3.76
CA ARG A 140 13.53 8.35 -3.18
C ARG A 140 12.90 7.76 -1.93
N VAL A 141 12.39 8.58 -1.01
CA VAL A 141 11.69 8.11 0.19
C VAL A 141 10.47 7.26 -0.20
N ALA A 142 9.69 7.71 -1.20
CA ALA A 142 8.57 6.94 -1.72
C ALA A 142 8.98 5.55 -2.22
N LEU A 143 10.10 5.47 -2.95
CA LEU A 143 10.66 4.21 -3.45
C LEU A 143 11.03 3.26 -2.31
N GLU A 144 11.76 3.74 -1.31
CA GLU A 144 12.16 2.92 -0.15
C GLU A 144 10.94 2.38 0.61
N LEU A 145 9.91 3.22 0.83
CA LEU A 145 8.67 2.80 1.48
C LEU A 145 7.94 1.72 0.67
N LEU A 146 7.86 1.88 -0.66
CA LEU A 146 7.19 0.90 -1.53
C LEU A 146 7.95 -0.44 -1.59
N VAL A 147 9.28 -0.41 -1.59
CA VAL A 147 10.12 -1.62 -1.53
C VAL A 147 9.99 -2.31 -0.18
N ALA A 148 10.03 -1.56 0.92
CA ALA A 148 9.81 -2.09 2.26
C ALA A 148 8.41 -2.71 2.38
N ALA A 149 7.39 -2.04 1.86
CA ALA A 149 6.02 -2.56 1.84
C ALA A 149 5.88 -3.82 0.99
N PHE A 150 6.52 -3.88 -0.18
CA PHE A 150 6.56 -5.10 -1.00
C PHE A 150 7.18 -6.27 -0.24
N ASN A 151 8.34 -6.05 0.39
CA ASN A 151 9.04 -7.07 1.15
C ASN A 151 8.23 -7.54 2.36
N ALA A 152 7.62 -6.61 3.10
CA ALA A 152 6.74 -6.94 4.23
C ALA A 152 5.51 -7.74 3.79
N ALA A 153 4.87 -7.35 2.68
CA ALA A 153 3.73 -8.09 2.13
C ALA A 153 4.14 -9.47 1.61
N ARG A 154 5.32 -9.61 0.99
CA ARG A 154 5.87 -10.90 0.52
C ARG A 154 6.00 -11.91 1.66
N VAL A 155 6.52 -11.50 2.82
CA VAL A 155 6.62 -12.37 4.01
C VAL A 155 5.23 -12.91 4.40
N ASN A 156 4.19 -12.08 4.34
CA ASN A 156 2.81 -12.50 4.63
C ASN A 156 2.25 -13.45 3.57
N VAL A 157 2.63 -13.31 2.30
CA VAL A 157 2.28 -14.28 1.25
C VAL A 157 2.92 -15.64 1.53
N GLU A 158 4.23 -15.65 1.83
CA GLU A 158 5.02 -16.88 2.00
C GLU A 158 4.53 -17.73 3.17
N ILE A 159 4.18 -17.09 4.29
CA ILE A 159 3.67 -17.78 5.49
C ILE A 159 2.26 -18.39 5.25
N ASN A 160 1.47 -17.81 4.34
CA ASN A 160 0.08 -18.20 4.12
C ASN A 160 -0.15 -19.08 2.87
N ARG A 161 0.92 -19.44 2.14
CA ARG A 161 0.87 -20.42 1.03
C ARG A 161 0.73 -21.83 1.56
#